data_AF-A0A397RWQ4-F1
#
_entry.id   AF-A0A397RWQ4-F1
#
_cell.length_a   1.000
_cell.length_b   1.000
_cell.length_c   1.000
_cell.angle_alpha   90.00
_cell.angle_beta   90.00
_cell.angle_gamma   90.00
#
_symmetry.space_group_name_H-M   'P 1'
#
loop_
_entity.id
_entity.type
_entity.pdbx_description
1 polymer ?
#
loop_
_entity_poly.entity_id
_entity_poly.type
_entity_poly.pdbx_seq_one_letter_code
_entity_poly.pdbx_strand_id
1 'polypeptide(L)'
;YTPSSQKNLEYDQFDFVRGISLAPIAVPRPVVVTAKNVTTICIALNNILFTFDYSNTTTTEDTHSTEAFIVRSEFLPPLEESPFQVVGTEINANGNLLVLVTQESYILIYKRRDFDNRQNLINRQTEDNNWELKMVISSPDYDFLSQSELDVIAVKILNVSGFQSNGNVLLSLYENGDIATFDLDKLEQEMKFWYIIRKQWLMYIGMLLVIFAFVWNEIKMVYI
;
A
#
# COMPACT_ATOMS: atom_id res chain seq x y z
N TYR A 1 20.71 11.41 -70.86
CA TYR A 1 20.54 10.38 -69.82
C TYR A 1 21.41 10.73 -68.62
N THR A 2 20.85 11.45 -67.64
CA THR A 2 20.81 11.12 -66.20
C THR A 2 20.06 12.26 -65.48
N PRO A 3 19.10 11.93 -64.59
CA PRO A 3 18.24 12.89 -63.87
C PRO A 3 18.68 13.11 -62.40
N SER A 4 17.84 13.85 -61.68
CA SER A 4 17.76 14.13 -60.23
C SER A 4 18.48 15.41 -59.76
N SER A 5 17.79 16.51 -59.43
CA SER A 5 16.77 16.76 -58.40
C SER A 5 17.30 16.60 -56.96
N GLN A 6 18.05 17.59 -56.48
CA GLN A 6 18.16 17.88 -55.06
C GLN A 6 17.14 18.96 -54.69
N LYS A 7 15.99 18.52 -54.16
CA LYS A 7 15.16 19.37 -53.31
C LYS A 7 15.90 19.55 -51.99
N ASN A 8 16.39 20.76 -51.74
CA ASN A 8 16.76 21.19 -50.40
C ASN A 8 15.48 21.24 -49.55
N LEU A 9 15.29 20.25 -48.70
CA LEU A 9 14.39 20.35 -47.55
C LEU A 9 15.19 21.09 -46.47
N GLU A 10 14.95 22.40 -46.37
CA GLU A 10 15.19 23.13 -45.12
C GLU A 10 14.39 22.42 -44.03
N TYR A 11 15.10 21.75 -43.12
CA TYR A 11 14.52 21.40 -41.84
C TYR A 11 14.44 22.70 -41.04
N ASP A 12 13.23 23.25 -40.92
CA ASP A 12 12.92 24.22 -39.87
C ASP A 12 13.27 23.57 -38.53
N GLN A 13 14.39 24.03 -37.98
CA GLN A 13 14.80 23.73 -36.63
C GLN A 13 13.76 24.37 -35.70
N PHE A 14 12.86 23.55 -35.17
CA PHE A 14 11.92 23.99 -34.14
C PHE A 14 12.72 24.44 -32.91
N ASP A 15 12.90 25.75 -32.78
CA ASP A 15 13.37 26.40 -31.55
C ASP A 15 12.29 26.25 -30.47
N PHE A 16 12.29 25.10 -29.79
CA PHE A 16 11.54 24.87 -28.55
C PHE A 16 12.25 25.58 -27.39
N VAL A 17 12.35 26.91 -27.41
CA VAL A 17 12.75 27.65 -26.22
C VAL A 17 11.97 28.96 -26.13
N ARG A 18 10.96 28.96 -25.25
CA ARG A 18 10.75 30.02 -24.24
C ARG A 18 9.55 29.66 -23.38
N GLY A 19 9.81 29.22 -22.15
CA GLY A 19 8.79 29.04 -21.12
C GLY A 19 9.03 27.91 -20.12
N ILE A 20 10.08 27.10 -20.30
CA ILE A 20 10.35 25.99 -19.38
C ILE A 20 11.15 26.54 -18.20
N SER A 21 10.53 26.55 -17.02
CA SER A 21 11.23 26.66 -15.75
C SER A 21 12.42 25.70 -15.74
N LEU A 22 13.61 26.20 -15.42
CA LEU A 22 14.87 25.44 -15.34
C LEU A 22 14.92 24.46 -14.15
N ALA A 23 13.79 24.21 -13.49
CA ALA A 23 13.72 23.11 -12.53
C ALA A 23 13.96 21.81 -13.32
N PRO A 24 14.98 21.02 -12.98
CA PRO A 24 15.22 19.75 -13.64
C PRO A 24 13.94 18.90 -13.52
N ILE A 25 13.42 18.43 -14.65
CA ILE A 25 12.30 17.48 -14.67
C ILE A 25 12.80 16.25 -13.92
N ALA A 26 12.33 16.08 -12.68
CA ALA A 26 12.67 14.92 -11.87
C ALA A 26 12.07 13.69 -12.55
N VAL A 27 12.93 12.87 -13.17
CA VAL A 27 12.50 11.61 -13.77
C VAL A 27 12.09 10.69 -12.62
N PRO A 28 10.83 10.24 -12.55
CA PRO A 28 10.37 9.40 -11.47
C PRO A 28 11.12 8.07 -11.50
N ARG A 29 11.63 7.67 -10.33
CA ARG A 29 12.39 6.41 -10.19
C ARG A 29 11.40 5.28 -9.90
N PRO A 30 11.26 4.28 -10.79
CA PRO A 30 10.43 3.12 -10.49
C PRO A 30 11.04 2.32 -9.35
N VAL A 31 10.20 1.92 -8.40
CA VAL A 31 10.59 0.99 -7.34
C VAL A 31 10.04 -0.38 -7.72
N VAL A 32 10.93 -1.37 -7.86
CA VAL A 32 10.58 -2.72 -8.32
C VAL A 32 10.81 -3.71 -7.18
N VAL A 33 9.84 -4.60 -6.97
CA VAL A 33 9.96 -5.69 -5.99
C VAL A 33 9.35 -6.97 -6.53
N THR A 34 9.94 -8.10 -6.13
CA THR A 34 9.51 -9.43 -6.53
C THR A 34 9.31 -10.30 -5.30
N ALA A 35 8.19 -11.03 -5.26
CA ALA A 35 7.94 -12.00 -4.21
C ALA A 35 8.92 -13.18 -4.29
N LYS A 36 9.27 -13.78 -3.15
CA LYS A 36 10.23 -14.90 -3.11
C LYS A 36 9.75 -16.13 -3.89
N ASN A 37 8.44 -16.34 -3.97
CA ASN A 37 7.86 -17.39 -4.80
C ASN A 37 7.95 -17.10 -6.31
N VAL A 38 8.45 -15.93 -6.70
CA VAL A 38 8.62 -15.46 -8.10
C VAL A 38 7.30 -15.43 -8.88
N THR A 39 6.16 -15.47 -8.19
CA THR A 39 4.85 -15.43 -8.86
C THR A 39 4.34 -14.02 -9.06
N THR A 40 4.91 -13.03 -8.36
CA THR A 40 4.40 -11.66 -8.35
C THR A 40 5.54 -10.67 -8.40
N ILE A 41 5.47 -9.76 -9.37
CA ILE A 41 6.36 -8.60 -9.50
C ILE A 41 5.49 -7.35 -9.36
N CYS A 42 5.90 -6.42 -8.52
CA CYS A 42 5.26 -5.13 -8.36
C CYS A 42 6.22 -4.02 -8.80
N ILE A 43 5.72 -3.06 -9.56
CA ILE A 43 6.45 -1.86 -9.96
C ILE A 43 5.62 -0.65 -9.51
N ALA A 44 6.12 0.07 -8.50
CA ALA A 44 5.54 1.33 -8.08
C ALA A 44 6.22 2.47 -8.84
N LEU A 45 5.43 3.30 -9.51
CA LEU A 45 5.88 4.49 -10.22
C LEU A 45 4.95 5.65 -9.86
N ASN A 46 5.45 6.59 -9.05
CA ASN A 46 4.65 7.67 -8.46
C ASN A 46 3.41 7.12 -7.74
N ASN A 47 2.22 7.52 -8.18
CA ASN A 47 0.93 7.09 -7.65
C ASN A 47 0.31 5.91 -8.42
N ILE A 48 1.08 5.21 -9.26
CA ILE A 48 0.61 4.05 -10.02
C ILE A 48 1.37 2.80 -9.57
N LEU A 49 0.62 1.74 -9.28
CA LEU A 49 1.15 0.41 -8.99
C LEU A 49 0.86 -0.51 -10.16
N PHE A 50 1.92 -1.01 -10.79
CA PHE A 50 1.83 -2.10 -11.75
C PHE A 50 2.09 -3.43 -11.05
N THR A 51 1.27 -4.43 -11.31
CA THR A 51 1.43 -5.79 -10.78
C THR A 51 1.45 -6.79 -11.93
N PHE A 52 2.42 -7.69 -11.90
CA PHE A 52 2.58 -8.79 -12.84
C PHE A 52 2.48 -10.08 -12.06
N ASP A 53 1.42 -10.85 -12.31
CA ASP A 53 1.24 -12.16 -11.71
C ASP A 53 1.48 -13.26 -12.73
N TYR A 54 2.36 -14.19 -12.37
CA TYR A 54 2.56 -15.44 -13.08
C TYR A 54 1.60 -16.50 -12.56
N SER A 55 0.75 -17.03 -13.44
CA SER A 55 -0.10 -18.17 -13.15
C SER A 55 0.24 -19.33 -14.08
N ASN A 56 0.54 -20.48 -13.51
CA ASN A 56 0.65 -21.74 -14.23
C ASN A 56 -0.66 -22.52 -14.02
N THR A 57 -1.55 -22.48 -15.01
CA THR A 57 -2.76 -23.31 -15.01
C THR A 57 -2.43 -24.64 -15.67
N THR A 58 -2.18 -25.66 -14.86
CA THR A 58 -2.20 -27.06 -15.30
C THR A 58 -3.65 -27.54 -15.24
N THR A 59 -4.36 -27.51 -16.36
CA THR A 59 -5.66 -28.17 -16.47
C THR A 59 -5.44 -29.69 -16.41
N THR A 60 -6.06 -30.36 -15.44
CA THR A 60 -5.88 -31.80 -15.18
C THR A 60 -6.34 -32.71 -16.33
N GLU A 61 -7.03 -32.17 -17.34
CA GLU A 61 -7.60 -32.95 -18.45
C GLU A 61 -6.83 -32.83 -19.77
N ASP A 62 -5.92 -31.87 -19.92
CA ASP A 62 -5.10 -31.73 -21.13
C ASP A 62 -3.65 -31.38 -20.78
N THR A 63 -2.70 -32.09 -21.38
CA THR A 63 -1.24 -32.04 -21.14
C THR A 63 -0.57 -30.72 -21.55
N HIS A 64 -1.33 -29.65 -21.76
CA HIS A 64 -0.83 -28.34 -22.13
C HIS A 64 -0.86 -27.39 -20.93
N SER A 65 0.31 -27.18 -20.32
CA SER A 65 0.50 -26.07 -19.37
C SER A 65 0.40 -24.74 -20.14
N THR A 66 -0.59 -23.93 -19.80
CA THR A 66 -0.67 -22.54 -20.30
C THR A 66 -0.03 -21.64 -19.26
N GLU A 67 1.14 -21.09 -19.61
CA GLU A 67 1.78 -20.04 -18.83
C GLU A 67 1.14 -18.70 -19.19
N ALA A 68 0.62 -17.99 -18.21
CA ALA A 68 0.01 -16.67 -18.42
C ALA A 68 0.58 -15.65 -17.43
N PHE A 69 0.86 -14.45 -17.94
CA PHE A 69 1.17 -13.27 -17.14
C PHE A 69 -0.05 -12.34 -17.13
N ILE A 70 -0.54 -12.05 -15.93
CA ILE A 70 -1.61 -11.08 -15.74
C ILE A 70 -0.95 -9.76 -15.36
N VAL A 71 -1.10 -8.75 -16.23
CA VAL A 71 -0.60 -7.39 -15.99
C VAL A 71 -1.75 -6.53 -15.51
N ARG A 72 -1.56 -5.83 -14.40
CA ARG A 72 -2.54 -4.92 -13.78
C ARG A 72 -1.89 -3.58 -13.50
N SER A 73 -2.68 -2.52 -13.57
CA SER A 73 -2.29 -1.18 -13.16
C SER A 73 -3.38 -0.60 -12.28
N GLU A 74 -3.01 -0.12 -11.09
CA GLU A 74 -3.94 0.45 -10.12
C GLU A 74 -3.41 1.82 -9.66
N PHE A 75 -4.30 2.78 -9.49
CA PHE A 75 -3.95 4.07 -8.89
C PHE A 75 -3.94 3.91 -7.37
N LEU A 76 -2.86 4.40 -6.74
CA LEU A 76 -2.79 4.50 -5.30
C LEU A 76 -3.80 5.54 -4.80
N PRO A 77 -4.42 5.33 -3.62
CA PRO A 77 -5.36 6.28 -3.06
C PRO A 77 -4.67 7.61 -2.84
N PRO A 78 -5.39 8.74 -3.03
CA PRO A 78 -4.83 10.04 -2.74
C PRO A 78 -4.49 10.14 -1.25
N LEU A 79 -3.27 10.57 -0.94
CA LEU A 79 -2.86 10.99 0.40
C LEU A 79 -3.09 12.49 0.55
N GLU A 80 -2.93 13.01 1.77
CA GLU A 80 -3.18 14.42 2.10
C GLU A 80 -2.35 15.37 1.23
N GLU A 81 -1.11 14.97 0.92
CA GLU A 81 -0.24 15.66 -0.03
C GLU A 81 -0.16 14.84 -1.33
N SER A 82 -0.64 15.43 -2.42
CA SER A 82 -0.62 14.83 -3.76
C SER A 82 0.05 15.82 -4.71
N PRO A 83 1.01 15.37 -5.54
CA PRO A 83 1.44 13.99 -5.76
C PRO A 83 2.53 13.50 -4.78
N PHE A 84 2.35 12.34 -4.17
CA PHE A 84 3.39 11.67 -3.38
C PHE A 84 4.20 10.68 -4.24
N GLN A 85 5.47 10.48 -3.88
CA GLN A 85 6.36 9.51 -4.52
C GLN A 85 6.57 8.29 -3.62
N VAL A 86 6.54 7.09 -4.19
CA VAL A 86 6.96 5.86 -3.50
C VAL A 86 8.50 5.80 -3.51
N VAL A 87 9.11 5.75 -2.32
CA VAL A 87 10.56 5.68 -2.13
C VAL A 87 11.05 4.26 -1.84
N GLY A 88 10.18 3.42 -1.26
CA GLY A 88 10.50 2.05 -0.88
C GLY A 88 9.32 1.13 -1.06
N THR A 89 9.59 -0.16 -1.24
CA THR A 89 8.55 -1.18 -1.30
C THR A 89 9.10 -2.53 -0.89
N GLU A 90 8.25 -3.35 -0.29
CA GLU A 90 8.55 -4.73 0.08
C GLU A 90 7.29 -5.58 -0.17
N ILE A 91 7.48 -6.78 -0.68
CA ILE A 91 6.40 -7.76 -0.82
C ILE A 91 6.78 -9.01 -0.02
N ASN A 92 5.80 -9.60 0.66
CA ASN A 92 6.08 -10.79 1.45
C ASN A 92 6.37 -12.01 0.55
N ALA A 93 6.88 -13.07 1.16
CA ALA A 93 7.31 -14.28 0.44
C ALA A 93 6.19 -14.91 -0.42
N ASN A 94 4.93 -14.77 0.02
CA ASN A 94 3.75 -15.34 -0.62
C ASN A 94 3.17 -14.47 -1.74
N GLY A 95 3.62 -13.22 -1.88
CA GLY A 95 3.08 -12.27 -2.86
C GLY A 95 1.65 -11.82 -2.57
N ASN A 96 1.23 -11.81 -1.30
CA ASN A 96 -0.12 -11.43 -0.89
C ASN A 96 -0.17 -10.22 0.06
N LEU A 97 0.98 -9.80 0.60
CA LEU A 97 1.14 -8.55 1.34
C LEU A 97 2.17 -7.69 0.64
N LEU A 98 1.80 -6.46 0.34
CA LEU A 98 2.65 -5.44 -0.27
C LEU A 98 2.71 -4.24 0.67
N VAL A 99 3.92 -3.78 0.93
CA VAL A 99 4.19 -2.58 1.71
C VAL A 99 4.82 -1.56 0.80
N LEU A 100 4.29 -0.34 0.80
CA LEU A 100 4.86 0.82 0.12
C LEU A 100 5.28 1.83 1.17
N VAL A 101 6.43 2.46 0.97
CA VAL A 101 6.91 3.60 1.75
C VAL A 101 6.91 4.82 0.85
N THR A 102 6.27 5.90 1.28
CA THR A 102 6.22 7.15 0.52
C THR A 102 7.32 8.12 0.98
N GLN A 103 7.57 9.16 0.17
CA GLN A 103 8.51 10.23 0.49
C GLN A 103 8.12 11.01 1.76
N GLU A 104 6.85 11.04 2.09
CA GLU A 104 6.29 11.65 3.30
C GLU A 104 6.26 10.66 4.49
N SER A 105 7.02 9.58 4.40
CA SER A 105 7.15 8.57 5.46
C SER A 105 5.84 7.89 5.86
N TYR A 106 4.86 7.82 4.94
CA TYR A 106 3.72 6.92 5.10
C TYR A 106 4.11 5.49 4.73
N ILE A 107 3.69 4.54 5.57
CA ILE A 107 3.74 3.12 5.27
C ILE A 107 2.35 2.66 4.86
N LEU A 108 2.17 2.34 3.58
CA LEU A 108 0.92 1.82 3.03
C LEU A 108 1.00 0.30 2.96
N ILE A 109 0.09 -0.39 3.64
CA ILE A 109 0.03 -1.86 3.68
C ILE A 109 -1.18 -2.33 2.87
N TYR A 110 -0.90 -3.03 1.79
CA TYR A 110 -1.87 -3.66 0.90
C TYR A 110 -1.92 -5.16 1.13
N LYS A 111 -3.13 -5.71 1.10
CA LYS A 111 -3.38 -7.15 1.13
C LYS A 111 -4.19 -7.54 -0.10
N ARG A 112 -3.81 -8.64 -0.73
CA ARG A 112 -4.53 -9.19 -1.89
C ARG A 112 -5.80 -9.92 -1.43
N ARG A 113 -6.95 -9.62 -2.07
CA ARG A 113 -8.29 -10.09 -1.66
C ARG A 113 -8.46 -11.61 -1.67
N ASP A 114 -7.91 -12.30 -2.68
CA ASP A 114 -8.23 -13.72 -2.94
C ASP A 114 -7.17 -14.73 -2.46
N PHE A 115 -6.20 -14.34 -1.62
CA PHE A 115 -5.19 -15.31 -1.17
C PHE A 115 -5.80 -16.42 -0.29
N ASP A 116 -6.76 -16.09 0.57
CA ASP A 116 -7.32 -17.04 1.54
C ASP A 116 -8.33 -18.03 0.91
N ASN A 117 -8.82 -17.78 -0.31
CA ASN A 117 -9.90 -18.52 -0.96
C ASN A 117 -9.48 -19.35 -2.20
N ARG A 118 -8.17 -19.53 -2.44
CA ARG A 118 -7.65 -20.17 -3.67
C ARG A 118 -8.16 -21.59 -3.95
N GLN A 119 -8.71 -22.31 -2.98
CA GLN A 119 -9.28 -23.65 -3.21
C GLN A 119 -10.63 -23.65 -3.95
N ASN A 120 -11.36 -22.53 -4.03
CA ASN A 120 -12.69 -22.47 -4.67
C ASN A 120 -12.71 -21.72 -6.02
N LEU A 121 -11.54 -21.42 -6.59
CA LEU A 121 -11.39 -20.41 -7.65
C LEU A 121 -11.16 -20.98 -9.07
N ILE A 122 -11.42 -22.26 -9.31
CA ILE A 122 -11.29 -22.85 -10.65
C ILE A 122 -12.30 -22.23 -11.66
N ASN A 123 -13.40 -21.64 -11.19
CA ASN A 123 -14.47 -21.11 -12.05
C ASN A 123 -14.69 -19.57 -11.99
N ARG A 124 -13.84 -18.80 -11.30
CA ARG A 124 -13.94 -17.32 -11.25
C ARG A 124 -12.65 -16.66 -11.74
N GLN A 125 -12.24 -16.99 -12.95
CA GLN A 125 -11.28 -16.15 -13.67
C GLN A 125 -12.01 -14.87 -14.10
N THR A 126 -11.75 -13.73 -13.46
CA THR A 126 -11.01 -12.63 -14.13
C THR A 126 -10.90 -11.30 -13.35
N GLU A 127 -11.78 -10.93 -12.40
CA GLU A 127 -11.83 -9.51 -12.01
C GLU A 127 -11.47 -9.12 -10.56
N ASP A 128 -11.38 -10.03 -9.58
CA ASP A 128 -11.35 -9.63 -8.14
C ASP A 128 -9.99 -9.70 -7.41
N ASN A 129 -8.89 -10.02 -8.11
CA ASN A 129 -7.54 -10.12 -7.55
C ASN A 129 -6.86 -8.75 -7.30
N ASN A 130 -7.60 -7.74 -6.84
CA ASN A 130 -7.10 -6.39 -6.65
C ASN A 130 -6.39 -6.24 -5.31
N TRP A 131 -5.44 -5.30 -5.25
CA TRP A 131 -4.83 -4.91 -4.00
C TRP A 131 -5.81 -4.07 -3.19
N GLU A 132 -6.02 -4.46 -1.94
CA GLU A 132 -6.85 -3.69 -1.01
C GLU A 132 -5.94 -3.02 0.01
N LEU A 133 -5.99 -1.69 0.08
CA LEU A 133 -5.32 -0.95 1.16
C LEU A 133 -5.95 -1.37 2.50
N LYS A 134 -5.16 -1.99 3.37
CA LYS A 134 -5.61 -2.44 4.69
C LYS A 134 -5.25 -1.47 5.79
N MET A 135 -4.09 -0.83 5.68
CA MET A 135 -3.57 0.02 6.74
C MET A 135 -2.68 1.10 6.15
N VAL A 136 -2.79 2.28 6.73
CA VAL A 136 -1.89 3.40 6.53
C VAL A 136 -1.27 3.65 7.90
N ILE A 137 0.04 3.60 7.98
CA ILE A 137 0.77 4.01 9.17
C ILE A 137 1.46 5.31 8.83
N SER A 138 1.07 6.39 9.51
CA SER A 138 1.72 7.69 9.33
C SER A 138 2.85 7.85 10.36
N SER A 139 3.92 8.55 9.99
CA SER A 139 4.98 8.92 10.93
C SER A 139 4.47 9.65 12.20
N PRO A 140 3.51 10.60 12.11
CA PRO A 140 3.00 11.29 13.31
C PRO A 140 2.14 10.41 14.23
N ASP A 141 1.58 9.29 13.76
CA ASP A 141 0.79 8.39 14.63
C ASP A 141 1.67 7.59 15.63
N TYR A 142 3.01 7.72 15.55
CA TYR A 142 3.97 7.13 16.49
C TYR A 142 4.17 7.96 17.76
N ASP A 143 3.09 8.43 18.38
CA ASP A 143 3.13 9.06 19.72
C ASP A 143 3.62 8.09 20.82
N PHE A 144 3.64 6.78 20.55
CA PHE A 144 4.14 5.78 21.50
C PHE A 144 5.67 5.74 21.68
N LEU A 145 6.44 6.32 20.75
CA LEU A 145 7.91 6.26 20.78
C LEU A 145 8.60 7.63 20.76
N SER A 146 7.87 8.76 20.75
CA SER A 146 8.47 10.11 20.56
C SER A 146 9.33 10.23 19.29
N GLN A 147 9.02 9.43 18.27
CA GLN A 147 9.75 9.34 17.00
C GLN A 147 9.01 10.03 15.84
N SER A 148 8.03 10.89 16.14
CA SER A 148 7.07 11.47 15.18
C SER A 148 7.68 12.31 14.05
N GLU A 149 8.99 12.58 14.09
CA GLU A 149 9.71 13.37 13.09
C GLU A 149 10.74 12.55 12.29
N LEU A 150 10.85 11.25 12.54
CA LEU A 150 11.88 10.43 11.89
C LEU A 150 11.34 9.80 10.61
N ASP A 151 12.09 9.97 9.53
CA ASP A 151 11.74 9.35 8.26
C ASP A 151 12.06 7.85 8.26
N VAL A 152 11.23 7.10 7.53
CA VAL A 152 11.40 5.65 7.36
C VAL A 152 12.33 5.39 6.20
N ILE A 153 13.54 4.90 6.49
CA ILE A 153 14.56 4.59 5.46
C ILE A 153 14.23 3.28 4.74
N ALA A 154 13.86 2.25 5.50
CA ALA A 154 13.70 0.91 4.97
C ALA A 154 12.64 0.13 5.73
N VAL A 155 11.98 -0.79 5.02
CA VAL A 155 11.01 -1.71 5.59
C VAL A 155 11.32 -3.14 5.19
N LYS A 156 11.01 -4.10 6.06
CA LYS A 156 11.14 -5.52 5.78
C LYS A 156 10.00 -6.32 6.39
N ILE A 157 9.39 -7.20 5.61
CA ILE A 157 8.38 -8.13 6.10
C ILE A 157 9.05 -9.46 6.45
N LEU A 158 8.87 -9.90 7.69
CA LEU A 158 9.30 -11.19 8.19
C LEU A 158 8.08 -12.07 8.46
N ASN A 159 8.11 -13.29 7.94
CA ASN A 159 7.16 -14.31 8.34
C ASN A 159 7.77 -15.08 9.50
N VAL A 160 7.24 -14.86 10.72
CA VAL A 160 7.75 -15.48 11.93
C VAL A 160 6.85 -16.65 12.30
N SER A 161 7.42 -17.85 12.30
CA SER A 161 6.77 -19.06 12.79
C SER A 161 7.43 -19.52 14.09
N GLY A 162 6.62 -19.92 15.08
CA GLY A 162 7.12 -20.55 16.31
C GLY A 162 7.47 -19.61 17.49
N PHE A 163 7.18 -18.30 17.38
CA PHE A 163 7.05 -17.42 18.55
C PHE A 163 5.56 -17.21 18.88
N GLN A 164 5.23 -16.70 20.07
CA GLN A 164 3.88 -16.69 20.66
C GLN A 164 2.72 -16.24 19.74
N SER A 165 2.99 -15.51 18.65
CA SER A 165 2.10 -15.34 17.50
C SER A 165 2.77 -15.89 16.24
N ASN A 166 2.05 -16.75 15.50
CA ASN A 166 2.37 -16.99 14.08
C ASN A 166 1.80 -15.81 13.31
N GLY A 167 2.65 -15.06 12.59
CA GLY A 167 2.19 -13.85 11.92
C GLY A 167 3.23 -13.18 11.04
N ASN A 168 2.78 -12.13 10.35
CA ASN A 168 3.66 -11.28 9.57
C ASN A 168 4.13 -10.10 10.44
N VAL A 169 5.44 -10.01 10.65
CA VAL A 169 6.08 -8.90 11.37
C VAL A 169 6.66 -7.93 10.36
N LEU A 170 6.33 -6.65 10.47
CA LEU A 170 6.95 -5.58 9.73
C LEU A 170 8.07 -4.96 10.58
N LEU A 171 9.29 -4.96 10.04
CA LEU A 171 10.40 -4.20 10.57
C LEU A 171 10.50 -2.88 9.81
N SER A 172 10.64 -1.78 10.54
CA SER A 172 10.88 -0.46 9.99
C SER A 172 12.18 0.09 10.57
N LEU A 173 13.08 0.55 9.70
CA LEU A 173 14.34 1.21 10.06
C LEU A 173 14.17 2.72 9.84
N TYR A 174 14.46 3.51 10.87
CA TYR A 174 14.36 4.97 10.85
C TYR A 174 15.70 5.65 10.61
N GLU A 175 15.66 6.94 10.29
CA GLU A 175 16.87 7.74 10.04
C GLU A 175 17.86 7.80 11.20
N ASN A 176 17.38 7.75 12.44
CA ASN A 176 18.25 7.72 13.62
C ASN A 176 18.91 6.35 13.86
N GLY A 177 18.61 5.34 13.04
CA GLY A 177 19.10 3.98 13.17
C GLY A 177 18.24 3.09 14.08
N ASP A 178 17.15 3.60 14.65
CA ASP A 178 16.23 2.80 15.44
C ASP A 178 15.44 1.83 14.54
N ILE A 179 15.10 0.69 15.12
CA ILE A 179 14.29 -0.34 14.45
C ILE A 179 13.01 -0.53 15.26
N ALA A 180 11.87 -0.30 14.63
CA ALA A 180 10.58 -0.70 15.19
C ALA A 180 10.09 -2.00 14.58
N THR A 181 9.37 -2.77 15.38
CA THR A 181 8.79 -4.05 14.99
C THR A 181 7.28 -4.00 15.19
N PHE A 182 6.54 -4.35 14.15
CA PHE A 182 5.08 -4.29 14.12
C PHE A 182 4.52 -5.67 13.81
N ASP A 183 3.72 -6.22 14.73
CA ASP A 183 2.89 -7.39 14.42
C ASP A 183 1.70 -6.91 13.58
N LEU A 184 1.72 -7.23 12.28
CA LEU A 184 0.73 -6.74 11.33
C LEU A 184 -0.67 -7.29 11.62
N ASP A 185 -0.77 -8.53 12.10
CA ASP A 185 -2.05 -9.17 12.42
C ASP A 185 -2.67 -8.51 13.66
N LYS A 186 -1.84 -8.22 14.67
CA LYS A 186 -2.24 -7.46 15.86
C LYS A 186 -2.68 -6.03 15.49
N LEU A 187 -1.89 -5.32 14.69
CA LEU A 187 -2.23 -3.96 14.25
C LEU A 187 -3.53 -3.94 13.43
N GLU A 188 -3.76 -4.92 12.55
CA GLU A 188 -5.01 -5.01 11.79
C GLU A 188 -6.21 -5.15 12.74
N GLN A 189 -6.09 -5.96 13.79
CA GLN A 189 -7.12 -6.13 14.80
C GLN A 189 -7.36 -4.86 15.61
N GLU A 190 -6.29 -4.19 16.05
CA GLU A 190 -6.37 -2.92 16.79
C GLU A 190 -7.03 -1.82 15.94
N MET A 191 -6.65 -1.70 14.67
CA MET A 191 -7.24 -0.72 13.74
C MET A 191 -8.72 -1.00 13.47
N LYS A 192 -9.12 -2.26 13.31
CA LYS A 192 -10.55 -2.63 13.20
C LYS A 192 -11.33 -2.24 14.45
N PHE A 193 -10.74 -2.46 15.62
CA PHE A 193 -11.35 -2.08 16.90
C PHE A 193 -11.51 -0.56 17.01
N TRP A 194 -10.46 0.20 16.72
CA TRP A 194 -10.51 1.68 16.70
C TRP A 194 -11.52 2.20 15.68
N TYR A 195 -11.61 1.59 14.50
CA TYR A 195 -12.61 1.93 13.50
C TYR A 195 -14.04 1.75 14.03
N ILE A 196 -14.32 0.64 14.73
CA ILE A 196 -15.63 0.39 15.34
C ILE A 196 -15.92 1.45 16.41
N ILE A 197 -14.96 1.73 17.30
CA ILE A 197 -15.11 2.75 18.35
C ILE A 197 -15.41 4.11 17.74
N ARG A 198 -14.60 4.55 16.75
CA ARG A 198 -14.75 5.86 16.13
C ARG A 198 -16.09 6.00 15.42
N LYS A 199 -16.54 4.94 14.74
CA LYS A 199 -17.85 4.91 14.06
C LYS A 199 -19.02 4.99 15.05
N GLN A 200 -18.89 4.41 16.23
CA GLN A 200 -19.93 4.40 17.27
C GLN A 200 -19.73 5.47 18.36
N TRP A 201 -18.74 6.35 18.21
CA TRP A 201 -18.34 7.29 19.25
C TRP A 201 -19.48 8.20 19.73
N LEU A 202 -20.28 8.71 18.79
CA LEU A 202 -21.46 9.53 19.12
C LEU A 202 -22.52 8.76 19.91
N MET A 203 -22.72 7.48 19.60
CA MET A 203 -23.65 6.63 20.33
C MET A 203 -23.16 6.41 21.78
N TYR A 204 -21.87 6.17 21.96
CA TYR A 204 -21.28 6.01 23.30
C TYR A 204 -21.35 7.31 24.12
N ILE A 205 -21.07 8.46 23.52
CA ILE A 205 -21.25 9.76 24.18
C ILE A 205 -22.71 9.94 24.61
N GLY A 206 -23.66 9.65 23.71
CA GLY A 206 -25.09 9.74 24.02
C GLY A 206 -25.50 8.86 25.21
N MET A 207 -25.03 7.61 25.25
CA MET A 207 -25.31 6.69 26.36
C MET A 207 -24.71 7.19 27.68
N LEU A 208 -23.49 7.72 27.66
CA LEU A 208 -22.85 8.29 28.85
C LEU A 208 -23.62 9.51 29.38
N LEU A 209 -24.07 10.41 28.50
CA LEU A 209 -24.87 11.58 28.90
C LEU A 209 -26.18 11.17 29.57
N VAL A 210 -26.85 10.13 29.07
CA VAL A 210 -28.07 9.59 29.71
C VAL A 210 -27.75 9.05 31.10
N ILE A 211 -26.69 8.24 31.25
CA ILE A 211 -26.27 7.70 32.55
C ILE A 211 -25.95 8.84 33.53
N PHE A 212 -25.21 9.86 33.10
CA PHE A 212 -24.90 11.02 33.94
C PHE A 212 -26.15 11.80 34.36
N ALA A 213 -27.13 11.97 33.46
CA ALA A 213 -28.39 12.62 33.79
C ALA A 213 -29.18 11.83 34.85
N PHE A 214 -29.21 10.50 34.75
CA PHE A 214 -29.83 9.64 35.77
C PHE A 214 -29.11 9.73 37.11
N VAL A 215 -27.77 9.59 37.13
CA VAL A 215 -26.97 9.67 38.37
C VAL A 215 -27.14 11.04 39.04
N TRP A 216 -27.16 12.11 38.26
CA TRP A 216 -27.38 13.47 38.78
C TRP A 216 -28.76 13.62 39.43
N ASN A 217 -29.80 13.07 38.79
CA ASN A 217 -31.16 13.13 39.31
C ASN A 217 -31.32 12.35 40.62
N GLU A 218 -30.72 11.17 40.72
CA GLU A 218 -30.71 10.37 41.95
C GLU A 218 -30.02 11.09 43.12
N ILE A 219 -28.85 11.69 42.88
CA ILE A 219 -28.14 12.47 43.90
C ILE A 219 -29.04 13.62 44.39
N LYS A 220 -29.66 14.37 43.48
CA LYS A 220 -30.54 15.48 43.85
C LYS A 220 -31.72 15.03 44.74
N MET A 221 -32.30 13.85 44.48
CA MET A 221 -33.41 13.31 45.26
C MET A 221 -33.01 12.88 46.67
N VAL A 222 -31.75 12.47 46.88
CA VAL A 222 -31.25 12.03 48.20
C VAL A 222 -30.93 13.21 49.13
N TYR A 223 -30.55 14.37 48.59
CA TYR A 223 -30.11 15.54 49.37
C TYR A 223 -31.20 16.60 49.61
N ILE A 224 -32.45 16.33 49.23
CA ILE A 224 -33.63 17.16 49.51
C ILE A 224 -34.52 16.42 50.50
#